data_AF-A0A7C4AHU7-F1
#
_entry.id   AF-A0A7C4AHU7-F1
#
_cell.length_a   1.000
_cell.length_b   1.000
_cell.length_c   1.000
_cell.angle_alpha   90.00
_cell.angle_beta   90.00
_cell.angle_gamma   90.00
#
_symmetry.space_group_name_H-M   'P 1'
#
loop_
_entity.id
_entity.type
_entity.pdbx_description
1 polymer ?
#
loop_
_entity_poly.entity_id
_entity_poly.type
_entity_poly.pdbx_seq_one_letter_code
_entity_poly.pdbx_strand_id
1 'polypeptide(L)'
;MHKLPVFSTLVQAMAVFGLHLGKLVKWALIPLFAGLGPVGLTIGLAAWQDALGKGFNLWLVPVAVAVIFAIQTMIPFAIRVNQLAVLGRVEKTGYLEMIFSGQSFRYLGYGCIVALIMAGGIVLAIAPAVVLGSGVLQLGASRSMLPWAVGVSVILSIWFFILTIPFNLVYPAVAVEREPSLMKAYHLGSGNKARLFFCVLLATVLFGALTLAAEMLPNLFLRDPESPWRLVFLPVQLFLSLFNHVTSQTVPAVAYRILSGLPDPAAPERPAGHPGQEQAPGAGPRPRADAPGQGDAGPAPERGNSSRED
;
A
#
# COMPACT_ATOMS: atom_id res chain seq x y z
N MET A 1 -2.90 -0.82 22.88
CA MET A 1 -3.16 -1.04 21.43
C MET A 1 -3.39 0.30 20.76
N HIS A 2 -2.62 0.66 19.74
CA HIS A 2 -2.83 1.91 18.99
C HIS A 2 -4.12 1.80 18.16
N LYS A 3 -5.01 2.79 18.30
CA LYS A 3 -6.22 2.91 17.48
C LYS A 3 -5.83 3.50 16.12
N LEU A 4 -6.24 2.87 15.02
CA LEU A 4 -5.88 3.29 13.66
C LEU A 4 -6.66 4.57 13.25
N PRO A 5 -6.02 5.73 13.02
CA PRO A 5 -6.72 6.96 12.65
C PRO A 5 -6.96 7.00 11.14
N VAL A 6 -8.18 6.68 10.68
CA VAL A 6 -8.51 6.45 9.25
C VAL A 6 -8.08 7.61 8.34
N PHE A 7 -8.54 8.83 8.61
CA PHE A 7 -8.23 9.99 7.76
C PHE A 7 -6.74 10.36 7.78
N SER A 8 -6.11 10.35 8.95
CA SER A 8 -4.67 10.63 9.05
C SER A 8 -3.84 9.59 8.29
N THR A 9 -4.24 8.31 8.36
CA THR A 9 -3.60 7.22 7.60
C THR A 9 -3.68 7.47 6.10
N LEU A 10 -4.84 7.88 5.60
CA LEU A 10 -5.05 8.21 4.17
C LEU A 10 -4.23 9.43 3.74
N VAL A 11 -4.24 10.51 4.53
CA VAL A 11 -3.48 11.72 4.24
C VAL A 11 -1.98 11.43 4.23
N GLN A 12 -1.47 10.66 5.19
CA GLN A 12 -0.07 10.23 5.21
C GLN A 12 0.28 9.36 3.99
N ALA A 13 -0.60 8.43 3.60
CA ALA A 13 -0.40 7.59 2.43
C ALA A 13 -0.32 8.41 1.12
N MET A 14 -1.17 9.45 0.99
CA MET A 14 -1.11 10.40 -0.13
C MET A 14 0.14 11.28 -0.07
N ALA A 15 0.56 11.69 1.13
CA ALA A 15 1.77 12.50 1.32
C ALA A 15 3.03 11.75 0.87
N VAL A 16 3.11 10.42 1.06
CA VAL A 16 4.21 9.60 0.52
C VAL A 16 4.35 9.76 -0.99
N PHE A 17 3.23 9.81 -1.72
CA PHE A 17 3.26 10.05 -3.16
C PHE A 17 3.75 11.46 -3.49
N GLY A 18 3.18 12.49 -2.86
CA GLY A 18 3.53 13.89 -3.12
C GLY A 18 5.01 14.21 -2.80
N LEU A 19 5.51 13.72 -1.66
CA LEU A 19 6.88 13.96 -1.20
C LEU A 19 7.95 13.20 -2.00
N HIS A 20 7.57 12.12 -2.69
CA HIS A 20 8.52 11.25 -3.37
C HIS A 20 8.19 11.02 -4.85
N LEU A 21 7.36 11.88 -5.45
CA LEU A 21 6.90 11.75 -6.83
C LEU A 21 8.03 11.45 -7.82
N GLY A 22 9.13 12.21 -7.77
CA GLY A 22 10.27 12.00 -8.67
C GLY A 22 10.94 10.63 -8.54
N LYS A 23 11.08 10.11 -7.31
CA LYS A 23 11.63 8.76 -7.05
C LYS A 23 10.66 7.67 -7.51
N LEU A 24 9.38 7.86 -7.24
CA LEU A 24 8.31 6.92 -7.60
C LEU A 24 8.16 6.82 -9.12
N VAL A 25 8.13 7.95 -9.84
CA VAL A 25 8.11 7.98 -11.30
C VAL A 25 9.33 7.26 -11.85
N LYS A 26 10.55 7.60 -11.37
CA LYS A 26 11.77 6.92 -11.82
C LYS A 26 11.71 5.40 -11.66
N TRP A 27 11.19 4.90 -10.53
CA TRP A 27 11.07 3.46 -10.32
C TRP A 27 9.95 2.84 -11.14
N ALA A 28 8.83 3.55 -11.36
CA ALA A 28 7.69 3.08 -12.13
C ALA A 28 8.00 2.94 -13.63
N LEU A 29 8.97 3.69 -14.17
CA LEU A 29 9.40 3.52 -15.56
C LEU A 29 9.96 2.11 -15.82
N ILE A 30 10.62 1.49 -14.83
CA ILE A 30 11.22 0.16 -15.01
C ILE A 30 10.15 -0.91 -15.29
N PRO A 31 9.14 -1.14 -14.43
CA PRO A 31 8.11 -2.12 -14.73
C PRO A 31 7.21 -1.68 -15.90
N LEU A 32 7.05 -0.37 -16.15
CA LEU A 32 6.31 0.11 -17.33
C LEU A 32 6.98 -0.31 -18.65
N PHE A 33 8.30 -0.10 -18.78
CA PHE A 33 9.00 -0.42 -20.04
C PHE A 33 9.51 -1.86 -20.08
N ALA A 34 10.13 -2.34 -19.01
CA ALA A 34 10.69 -3.69 -18.96
C ALA A 34 9.62 -4.76 -18.73
N GLY A 35 8.54 -4.46 -18.01
CA GLY A 35 7.44 -5.39 -17.74
C GLY A 35 6.33 -5.32 -18.76
N LEU A 36 5.66 -4.16 -18.88
CA LEU A 36 4.49 -4.00 -19.75
C LEU A 36 4.85 -3.89 -21.23
N GLY A 37 6.07 -3.45 -21.58
CA GLY A 37 6.55 -3.41 -22.96
C GLY A 37 6.50 -4.78 -23.66
N PRO A 38 7.13 -5.83 -23.11
CA PRO A 38 7.02 -7.19 -23.63
C PRO A 38 5.59 -7.74 -23.69
N VAL A 39 4.73 -7.40 -22.73
CA VAL A 39 3.30 -7.78 -22.76
C VAL A 39 2.60 -7.12 -23.95
N GLY A 40 2.78 -5.81 -24.14
CA GLY A 40 2.22 -5.09 -25.28
C GLY A 40 2.72 -5.64 -26.62
N LEU A 41 4.01 -5.97 -26.70
CA LEU A 41 4.61 -6.54 -27.91
C LEU A 41 4.08 -7.94 -28.21
N THR A 42 3.96 -8.81 -27.20
CA THR A 42 3.42 -10.17 -27.39
C THR A 42 1.94 -10.16 -27.75
N ILE A 43 1.14 -9.29 -27.13
CA ILE A 43 -0.27 -9.09 -27.50
C ILE A 43 -0.38 -8.51 -28.92
N GLY A 44 0.44 -7.51 -29.26
CA GLY A 44 0.45 -6.90 -30.60
C GLY A 44 0.84 -7.90 -31.69
N LEU A 45 1.82 -8.76 -31.44
CA LEU A 45 2.21 -9.85 -32.34
C LEU A 45 1.10 -10.90 -32.48
N ALA A 46 0.43 -11.28 -31.39
CA ALA A 46 -0.69 -12.20 -31.41
C ALA A 46 -1.91 -11.63 -32.16
N ALA A 47 -2.14 -10.31 -32.05
CA ALA A 47 -3.19 -9.59 -32.77
C ALA A 47 -2.87 -9.50 -34.27
N TRP A 48 -1.62 -9.18 -34.62
CA TRP A 48 -1.19 -9.08 -36.02
C TRP A 48 -1.30 -10.40 -36.79
N GLN A 49 -1.20 -11.54 -36.10
CA GLN A 49 -1.36 -12.86 -36.71
C GLN A 49 -2.81 -13.41 -36.70
N ASP A 50 -3.82 -12.57 -36.40
CA ASP A 50 -5.23 -12.98 -36.28
C ASP A 50 -5.45 -14.20 -35.36
N ALA A 51 -4.57 -14.36 -34.36
CA ALA A 51 -4.58 -15.52 -33.47
C ALA A 51 -5.49 -15.29 -32.25
N LEU A 52 -5.74 -14.02 -31.88
CA LEU A 52 -6.64 -13.61 -30.81
C LEU A 52 -8.12 -13.81 -31.22
N GLY A 53 -8.57 -15.06 -31.21
CA GLY A 53 -9.97 -15.41 -31.51
C GLY A 53 -10.21 -16.88 -31.89
N LYS A 54 -9.15 -17.66 -32.14
CA LYS A 54 -9.26 -19.06 -32.55
C LYS A 54 -8.89 -20.00 -31.40
N GLY A 55 -9.86 -20.77 -30.88
CA GLY A 55 -9.67 -21.97 -30.04
C GLY A 55 -8.50 -21.96 -29.04
N PHE A 56 -7.81 -23.11 -28.93
CA PHE A 56 -6.57 -23.22 -28.14
C PHE A 56 -5.45 -22.47 -28.86
N ASN A 57 -5.29 -21.20 -28.51
CA ASN A 57 -4.35 -20.31 -29.16
C ASN A 57 -2.93 -20.54 -28.60
N LEU A 58 -2.01 -21.03 -29.44
CA LEU A 58 -0.58 -21.20 -29.10
C LEU A 58 0.08 -19.91 -28.59
N TRP A 59 -0.49 -18.74 -28.91
CA TRP A 59 -0.05 -17.44 -28.40
C TRP A 59 -0.45 -17.16 -26.94
N LEU A 60 -1.30 -17.96 -26.32
CA LEU A 60 -1.62 -17.82 -24.90
C LEU A 60 -0.41 -18.08 -24.01
N VAL A 61 0.48 -18.99 -24.41
CA VAL A 61 1.70 -19.33 -23.65
C VAL A 61 2.67 -18.15 -23.58
N PRO A 62 3.12 -17.53 -24.70
CA PRO A 62 4.02 -16.37 -24.63
C PRO A 62 3.36 -15.16 -23.96
N VAL A 63 2.05 -14.94 -24.11
CA VAL A 63 1.32 -13.88 -23.40
C VAL A 63 1.32 -14.13 -21.89
N ALA A 64 1.04 -15.37 -21.45
CA ALA A 64 1.07 -15.72 -20.04
C ALA A 64 2.47 -15.55 -19.43
N VAL A 65 3.52 -15.96 -20.14
CA VAL A 65 4.91 -15.76 -19.72
C VAL A 65 5.24 -14.27 -19.61
N ALA A 66 4.84 -13.45 -20.59
CA ALA A 66 5.05 -12.01 -20.55
C ALA A 66 4.31 -11.36 -19.37
N VAL A 67 3.08 -11.80 -19.06
CA VAL A 67 2.31 -11.31 -17.90
C VAL A 67 2.99 -11.68 -16.58
N ILE A 68 3.47 -12.92 -16.42
CA ILE A 68 4.21 -13.35 -15.23
C ILE A 68 5.48 -12.48 -15.06
N PHE A 69 6.19 -12.24 -16.15
CA PHE A 69 7.37 -11.37 -16.15
C PHE A 69 7.00 -9.93 -15.75
N ALA A 70 5.93 -9.37 -16.29
CA ALA A 70 5.43 -8.05 -15.91
C ALA A 70 5.11 -7.97 -14.41
N ILE A 71 4.43 -8.97 -13.86
CA ILE A 71 4.15 -9.07 -12.42
C ILE A 71 5.47 -9.08 -11.63
N GLN A 72 6.46 -9.86 -12.05
CA GLN A 72 7.76 -9.91 -11.39
C GLN A 72 8.49 -8.57 -11.39
N THR A 73 8.41 -7.80 -12.47
CA THR A 73 9.00 -6.45 -12.49
C THR A 73 8.28 -5.45 -11.59
N MET A 74 6.99 -5.66 -11.30
CA MET A 74 6.18 -4.82 -10.40
C MET A 74 6.46 -5.09 -8.92
N ILE A 75 6.90 -6.31 -8.56
CA ILE A 75 7.17 -6.67 -7.16
C ILE A 75 8.22 -5.77 -6.51
N PRO A 76 9.39 -5.53 -7.13
CA PRO A 76 10.37 -4.61 -6.58
C PRO A 76 9.82 -3.19 -6.40
N PHE A 77 9.01 -2.70 -7.33
CA PHE A 77 8.36 -1.40 -7.19
C PHE A 77 7.48 -1.36 -5.94
N ALA A 78 6.62 -2.38 -5.76
CA ALA A 78 5.75 -2.48 -4.61
C ALA A 78 6.52 -2.57 -3.28
N ILE A 79 7.61 -3.34 -3.24
CA ILE A 79 8.49 -3.43 -2.06
C ILE A 79 9.05 -2.04 -1.72
N ARG A 80 9.57 -1.29 -2.71
CA ARG A 80 10.13 0.05 -2.48
C ARG A 80 9.08 1.05 -1.99
N VAL A 81 7.87 1.00 -2.56
CA VAL A 81 6.74 1.84 -2.12
C VAL A 81 6.40 1.55 -0.66
N ASN A 82 6.30 0.26 -0.28
CA ASN A 82 6.05 -0.16 1.09
C ASN A 82 7.18 0.25 2.04
N GLN A 83 8.45 0.03 1.67
CA GLN A 83 9.61 0.46 2.46
C GLN A 83 9.62 1.97 2.68
N LEU A 84 9.34 2.74 1.64
CA LEU A 84 9.27 4.19 1.72
C LEU A 84 8.15 4.65 2.66
N ALA A 85 6.97 4.04 2.58
CA ALA A 85 5.83 4.39 3.43
C ALA A 85 6.01 3.97 4.90
N VAL A 86 6.69 2.85 5.16
CA VAL A 86 6.91 2.35 6.53
C VAL A 86 8.15 2.98 7.17
N LEU A 87 9.27 3.04 6.45
CA LEU A 87 10.59 3.40 6.97
C LEU A 87 11.07 4.78 6.54
N GLY A 88 10.41 5.44 5.58
CA GLY A 88 10.88 6.71 4.99
C GLY A 88 12.11 6.58 4.09
N ARG A 89 12.67 5.37 3.95
CA ARG A 89 13.87 5.07 3.18
C ARG A 89 13.74 3.73 2.49
N VAL A 90 14.55 3.54 1.45
CA VAL A 90 14.59 2.33 0.64
C VAL A 90 16.00 1.76 0.69
N GLU A 91 16.12 0.43 0.66
CA GLU A 91 17.42 -0.23 0.61
C GLU A 91 18.20 0.16 -0.65
N LYS A 92 19.54 0.21 -0.55
CA LYS A 92 20.43 0.63 -1.66
C LYS A 92 20.58 -0.42 -2.77
N THR A 93 19.88 -1.55 -2.67
CA THR A 93 19.93 -2.67 -3.61
C THR A 93 19.53 -2.26 -5.03
N GLY A 94 20.20 -2.83 -6.03
CA GLY A 94 19.85 -2.60 -7.44
C GLY A 94 18.43 -3.08 -7.75
N TYR A 95 17.70 -2.38 -8.63
CA TYR A 95 16.32 -2.77 -8.97
C TYR A 95 16.26 -4.17 -9.61
N LEU A 96 17.20 -4.46 -10.52
CA LEU A 96 17.30 -5.77 -11.19
C LEU A 96 17.70 -6.89 -10.22
N GLU A 97 18.66 -6.62 -9.33
CA GLU A 97 19.06 -7.56 -8.28
C GLU A 97 17.87 -7.92 -7.37
N MET A 98 17.02 -6.92 -7.10
CA MET A 98 15.83 -7.12 -6.28
C MET A 98 14.82 -8.07 -6.94
N ILE A 99 14.67 -8.07 -8.26
CA ILE A 99 13.74 -8.99 -8.98
C ILE A 99 14.03 -10.45 -8.61
N PHE A 100 15.31 -10.83 -8.52
CA PHE A 100 15.74 -12.19 -8.23
C PHE A 100 16.11 -12.42 -6.76
N SER A 101 15.85 -11.44 -5.89
CA SER A 101 16.14 -11.57 -4.46
C SER A 101 15.16 -12.50 -3.75
N GLY A 102 15.61 -13.16 -2.68
CA GLY A 102 14.75 -13.98 -1.82
C GLY A 102 13.55 -13.21 -1.25
N GLN A 103 13.68 -11.90 -1.05
CA GLN A 103 12.59 -11.05 -0.58
C GLN A 103 11.46 -10.94 -1.62
N SER A 104 11.80 -10.76 -2.90
CA SER A 104 10.82 -10.70 -3.98
C SER A 104 10.07 -12.02 -4.16
N PHE A 105 10.77 -13.16 -4.06
CA PHE A 105 10.12 -14.48 -4.07
C PHE A 105 9.17 -14.69 -2.90
N ARG A 106 9.55 -14.25 -1.69
CA ARG A 106 8.66 -14.26 -0.52
C ARG A 106 7.44 -13.37 -0.74
N TYR A 107 7.65 -12.16 -1.26
CA TYR A 107 6.56 -11.22 -1.57
C TYR A 107 5.57 -11.83 -2.57
N LEU A 108 6.06 -12.45 -3.64
CA LEU A 108 5.22 -13.18 -4.59
C LEU A 108 4.49 -14.35 -3.93
N GLY A 109 5.20 -15.20 -3.18
CA GLY A 109 4.63 -16.37 -2.53
C GLY A 109 3.50 -16.01 -1.56
N TYR A 110 3.71 -15.00 -0.71
CA TYR A 110 2.66 -14.48 0.17
C TYR A 110 1.53 -13.82 -0.61
N GLY A 111 1.84 -13.10 -1.69
CA GLY A 111 0.83 -12.56 -2.60
C GLY A 111 -0.07 -13.65 -3.20
N CYS A 112 0.50 -14.76 -3.65
CA CYS A 112 -0.25 -15.91 -4.15
C CYS A 112 -1.15 -16.51 -3.07
N ILE A 113 -0.66 -16.69 -1.84
CA ILE A 113 -1.45 -17.21 -0.72
C ILE A 113 -2.64 -16.29 -0.43
N VAL A 114 -2.39 -14.97 -0.31
CA VAL A 114 -3.46 -13.98 -0.05
C VAL A 114 -4.45 -13.93 -1.21
N ALA A 115 -3.97 -13.99 -2.46
CA ALA A 115 -4.84 -14.01 -3.63
C ALA A 115 -5.71 -15.26 -3.70
N LEU A 116 -5.18 -16.44 -3.35
CA LEU A 116 -5.95 -17.69 -3.28
C LEU A 116 -7.02 -17.63 -2.19
N ILE A 117 -6.69 -17.08 -1.01
CA ILE A 117 -7.67 -16.84 0.05
C ILE A 117 -8.77 -15.92 -0.47
N MET A 118 -8.41 -14.79 -1.06
CA MET A 118 -9.37 -13.82 -1.60
C MET A 118 -10.26 -14.41 -2.70
N ALA A 119 -9.67 -15.14 -3.65
CA ALA A 119 -10.39 -15.81 -4.73
C ALA A 119 -11.38 -16.84 -4.18
N GLY A 120 -10.95 -17.68 -3.23
CA GLY A 120 -11.82 -18.66 -2.58
C GLY A 120 -13.04 -18.02 -1.91
N GLY A 121 -12.85 -16.89 -1.23
CA GLY A 121 -13.97 -16.18 -0.61
C GLY A 121 -14.89 -15.48 -1.59
N ILE A 122 -14.37 -14.92 -2.68
CA ILE A 122 -15.19 -14.35 -3.76
C ILE A 122 -16.07 -15.43 -4.38
N VAL A 123 -15.52 -16.62 -4.65
CA VAL A 123 -16.28 -17.76 -5.19
C VAL A 123 -17.40 -18.17 -4.23
N LEU A 124 -17.11 -18.29 -2.92
CA LEU A 124 -18.11 -18.64 -1.91
C LEU A 124 -19.17 -17.55 -1.75
N ALA A 125 -18.78 -16.27 -1.82
CA ALA A 125 -19.70 -15.16 -1.64
C ALA A 125 -20.65 -14.98 -2.84
N ILE A 126 -20.20 -15.30 -4.06
CA ILE A 126 -21.02 -15.18 -5.28
C ILE A 126 -21.89 -16.43 -5.53
N ALA A 127 -21.59 -17.56 -4.87
CA ALA A 127 -22.31 -18.81 -5.04
C ALA A 127 -23.86 -18.71 -4.92
N PRO A 128 -24.45 -17.98 -3.95
CA PRO A 128 -25.90 -17.85 -3.85
C PRO A 128 -26.53 -17.13 -5.06
N ALA A 129 -25.89 -16.06 -5.56
CA ALA A 129 -26.33 -15.35 -6.76
C ALA A 129 -26.23 -16.22 -8.01
N VAL A 130 -25.17 -17.03 -8.14
CA VAL A 130 -24.98 -17.93 -9.28
C VAL A 130 -25.99 -19.07 -9.27
N VAL A 131 -26.19 -19.75 -8.13
CA VAL A 131 -27.13 -20.87 -8.00
C VAL A 131 -28.56 -20.44 -8.28
N LEU A 132 -29.00 -19.30 -7.74
CA LEU A 132 -30.34 -18.78 -7.98
C LEU A 132 -30.48 -18.18 -9.38
N GLY A 133 -29.44 -17.55 -9.92
CA GLY A 133 -29.41 -17.08 -11.32
C GLY A 133 -29.54 -18.23 -12.32
N SER A 134 -28.81 -19.33 -12.12
CA SER A 134 -28.93 -20.54 -12.95
C SER A 134 -30.30 -21.20 -12.79
N GLY A 135 -30.86 -21.22 -11.57
CA GLY A 135 -32.21 -21.75 -11.31
C GLY A 135 -33.32 -20.91 -11.95
N VAL A 136 -33.18 -19.59 -12.04
CA VAL A 136 -34.13 -18.72 -12.77
C VAL A 136 -34.06 -18.96 -14.28
N LEU A 137 -32.85 -19.18 -14.82
CA LEU A 137 -32.65 -19.44 -16.24
C LEU A 137 -33.04 -20.87 -16.67
N GLN A 138 -32.89 -21.87 -15.80
CA GLN A 138 -33.09 -23.29 -16.15
C GLN A 138 -34.38 -23.90 -15.59
N LEU A 139 -34.85 -23.44 -14.43
CA LEU A 139 -35.92 -24.12 -13.66
C LEU A 139 -37.17 -23.25 -13.46
N GLY A 140 -37.24 -22.06 -14.06
CA GLY A 140 -38.39 -21.17 -13.93
C GLY A 140 -38.59 -20.62 -12.52
N ALA A 141 -37.52 -20.59 -11.70
CA ALA A 141 -37.57 -20.02 -10.35
C ALA A 141 -38.05 -18.55 -10.40
N SER A 142 -38.81 -18.12 -9.39
CA SER A 142 -39.36 -16.77 -9.36
C SER A 142 -38.25 -15.72 -9.34
N ARG A 143 -38.28 -14.81 -10.33
CA ARG A 143 -37.38 -13.64 -10.40
C ARG A 143 -37.42 -12.77 -9.14
N SER A 144 -38.46 -12.89 -8.32
CA SER A 144 -38.58 -12.19 -7.03
C SER A 144 -37.54 -12.61 -5.99
N MET A 145 -36.90 -13.78 -6.13
CA MET A 145 -35.87 -14.27 -5.19
C MET A 145 -34.45 -13.78 -5.55
N LEU A 146 -34.25 -13.23 -6.76
CA LEU A 146 -32.96 -12.80 -7.26
C LEU A 146 -32.39 -11.58 -6.49
N PRO A 147 -33.19 -10.56 -6.11
CA PRO A 147 -32.72 -9.47 -5.25
C PRO A 147 -32.23 -9.95 -3.88
N TRP A 148 -32.90 -10.96 -3.30
CA TRP A 148 -32.47 -11.55 -2.02
C TRP A 148 -31.14 -12.29 -2.16
N ALA A 149 -30.98 -13.09 -3.23
CA ALA A 149 -29.74 -13.80 -3.54
C ALA A 149 -28.54 -12.86 -3.71
N VAL A 150 -28.76 -11.76 -4.43
CA VAL A 150 -27.76 -10.71 -4.64
C VAL A 150 -27.45 -10.03 -3.31
N GLY A 151 -28.46 -9.68 -2.51
CA GLY A 151 -28.28 -9.10 -1.18
C GLY A 151 -27.44 -9.99 -0.26
N VAL A 152 -27.74 -11.29 -0.18
CA VAL A 152 -26.96 -12.27 0.58
C VAL A 152 -25.52 -12.35 0.07
N SER A 153 -25.33 -12.39 -1.25
CA SER A 153 -23.99 -12.46 -1.85
C SER A 153 -23.15 -11.21 -1.56
N VAL A 154 -23.77 -10.03 -1.57
CA VAL A 154 -23.12 -8.76 -1.18
C VAL A 154 -22.73 -8.77 0.30
N ILE A 155 -23.63 -9.19 1.18
CA ILE A 155 -23.35 -9.28 2.62
C ILE A 155 -22.20 -10.25 2.89
N LEU A 156 -22.23 -11.45 2.27
CA LEU A 156 -21.15 -12.43 2.40
C LEU A 156 -19.83 -11.89 1.85
N SER A 157 -19.86 -11.13 0.75
CA SER A 157 -18.67 -10.50 0.17
C SER A 157 -18.08 -9.47 1.12
N ILE A 158 -18.91 -8.59 1.69
CA ILE A 158 -18.48 -7.58 2.67
C ILE A 158 -17.91 -8.26 3.92
N TRP A 159 -18.61 -9.27 4.44
CA TRP A 159 -18.18 -10.04 5.61
C TRP A 159 -16.83 -10.72 5.37
N PHE A 160 -16.69 -11.40 4.24
CA PHE A 160 -15.45 -12.06 3.85
C PHE A 160 -14.30 -11.05 3.69
N PHE A 161 -14.57 -9.90 3.09
CA PHE A 161 -13.58 -8.85 2.93
C PHE A 161 -13.14 -8.24 4.28
N ILE A 162 -14.06 -8.06 5.24
CA ILE A 162 -13.71 -7.64 6.61
C ILE A 162 -12.86 -8.70 7.33
N LEU A 163 -13.12 -9.99 7.11
CA LEU A 163 -12.32 -11.07 7.72
C LEU A 163 -10.91 -11.15 7.14
N THR A 164 -10.77 -10.87 5.85
CA THR A 164 -9.49 -10.98 5.13
C THR A 164 -8.70 -9.68 5.06
N ILE A 165 -9.29 -8.53 5.43
CA ILE A 165 -8.60 -7.24 5.38
C ILE A 165 -7.25 -7.22 6.12
N PRO A 166 -7.04 -7.90 7.28
CA PRO A 166 -5.74 -7.92 7.95
C PRO A 166 -4.61 -8.50 7.10
N PHE A 167 -4.92 -9.38 6.14
CA PHE A 167 -3.90 -9.95 5.25
C PHE A 167 -3.26 -8.91 4.33
N ASN A 168 -3.88 -7.74 4.13
CA ASN A 168 -3.23 -6.63 3.42
C ASN A 168 -1.97 -6.10 4.14
N LEU A 169 -1.83 -6.36 5.44
CA LEU A 169 -0.65 -5.99 6.21
C LEU A 169 0.55 -6.93 5.98
N VAL A 170 0.36 -8.05 5.29
CA VAL A 170 1.43 -8.99 4.96
C VAL A 170 2.42 -8.37 3.99
N TYR A 171 1.94 -7.65 2.98
CA TYR A 171 2.79 -6.99 1.98
C TYR A 171 3.78 -6.00 2.59
N PRO A 172 3.36 -5.02 3.43
CA PRO A 172 4.31 -4.14 4.08
C PRO A 172 5.20 -4.87 5.08
N ALA A 173 4.71 -5.90 5.78
CA ALA A 173 5.55 -6.71 6.67
C ALA A 173 6.68 -7.42 5.91
N VAL A 174 6.38 -8.04 4.76
CA VAL A 174 7.39 -8.71 3.92
C VAL A 174 8.38 -7.72 3.32
N ALA A 175 7.95 -6.50 3.04
CA ALA A 175 8.81 -5.46 2.49
C ALA A 175 9.86 -4.92 3.49
N VAL A 176 9.60 -5.02 4.79
CA VAL A 176 10.45 -4.39 5.84
C VAL A 176 11.05 -5.37 6.84
N GLU A 177 10.44 -6.54 7.04
CA GLU A 177 10.89 -7.53 8.02
C GLU A 177 11.75 -8.61 7.35
N ARG A 178 12.81 -9.04 8.06
CA ARG A 178 13.64 -10.16 7.61
C ARG A 178 12.90 -11.50 7.65
N GLU A 179 12.02 -11.66 8.63
CA GLU A 179 11.23 -12.88 8.88
C GLU A 179 9.76 -12.52 9.06
N PRO A 180 9.04 -12.25 7.96
CA PRO A 180 7.64 -11.88 8.03
C PRO A 180 6.78 -13.06 8.46
N SER A 181 5.88 -12.84 9.42
CA SER A 181 4.91 -13.85 9.86
C SER A 181 3.50 -13.44 9.46
N LEU A 182 2.81 -14.30 8.69
CA LEU A 182 1.39 -14.14 8.33
C LEU A 182 0.51 -13.94 9.57
N MET A 183 0.77 -14.74 10.61
CA MET A 183 -0.01 -14.73 11.83
C MET A 183 0.20 -13.43 12.61
N LYS A 184 1.44 -12.92 12.65
CA LYS A 184 1.76 -11.62 13.25
C LYS A 184 1.03 -10.49 12.53
N ALA A 185 1.12 -10.42 11.20
CA ALA A 185 0.42 -9.40 10.40
C ALA A 185 -1.11 -9.48 10.58
N TYR A 186 -1.67 -10.69 10.63
CA TYR A 186 -3.09 -10.90 10.88
C TYR A 186 -3.51 -10.40 12.27
N HIS A 187 -2.80 -10.78 13.33
CA HIS A 187 -3.10 -10.36 14.69
C HIS A 187 -2.99 -8.85 14.87
N LEU A 188 -2.01 -8.24 14.19
CA LEU A 188 -1.83 -6.80 14.19
C LEU A 188 -3.05 -6.07 13.59
N GLY A 189 -3.57 -6.57 12.47
CA GLY A 189 -4.77 -6.02 11.83
C GLY A 189 -6.08 -6.44 12.50
N SER A 190 -6.12 -7.58 13.21
CA SER A 190 -7.36 -8.17 13.71
C SER A 190 -8.06 -7.32 14.78
N GLY A 191 -7.28 -6.55 15.56
CA GLY A 191 -7.83 -5.59 16.53
C GLY A 191 -8.41 -4.30 15.92
N ASN A 192 -8.13 -4.05 14.63
CA ASN A 192 -8.53 -2.81 13.93
C ASN A 192 -9.23 -3.08 12.59
N LYS A 193 -9.81 -4.28 12.37
CA LYS A 193 -10.41 -4.73 11.09
C LYS A 193 -11.32 -3.69 10.45
N ALA A 194 -12.30 -3.16 11.20
CA ALA A 194 -13.25 -2.18 10.66
C ALA A 194 -12.56 -0.89 10.19
N ARG A 195 -11.58 -0.38 10.96
CA ARG A 195 -10.84 0.84 10.60
C ARG A 195 -9.93 0.60 9.40
N LEU A 196 -9.27 -0.55 9.35
CA LEU A 196 -8.45 -0.96 8.21
C LEU A 196 -9.29 -1.14 6.94
N PHE A 197 -10.48 -1.75 7.09
CA PHE A 197 -11.48 -1.87 6.03
C PHE A 197 -11.87 -0.49 5.50
N PHE A 198 -12.22 0.46 6.37
CA PHE A 198 -12.56 1.82 5.94
C PHE A 198 -11.38 2.53 5.26
N CYS A 199 -10.13 2.34 5.71
CA CYS A 199 -8.96 2.91 5.04
C CYS A 199 -8.85 2.38 3.61
N VAL A 200 -8.87 1.06 3.44
CA VAL A 200 -8.69 0.43 2.13
C VAL A 200 -9.89 0.73 1.22
N LEU A 201 -11.12 0.66 1.74
CA LEU A 201 -12.34 0.95 0.99
C LEU A 201 -12.35 2.41 0.54
N LEU A 202 -12.11 3.36 1.45
CA LEU A 202 -12.18 4.79 1.12
C LEU A 202 -11.08 5.17 0.13
N ALA A 203 -9.86 4.64 0.27
CA ALA A 203 -8.82 4.79 -0.73
C ALA A 203 -9.27 4.25 -2.09
N THR A 204 -9.74 3.00 -2.13
CA THR A 204 -10.16 2.35 -3.39
C THR A 204 -11.30 3.10 -4.07
N VAL A 205 -12.32 3.51 -3.32
CA VAL A 205 -13.48 4.23 -3.86
C VAL A 205 -13.10 5.64 -4.31
N LEU A 206 -12.38 6.40 -3.47
CA LEU A 206 -12.00 7.78 -3.78
C LEU A 206 -11.09 7.85 -5.01
N PHE A 207 -10.05 7.02 -5.04
CA PHE A 207 -9.08 7.03 -6.13
C PHE A 207 -9.59 6.30 -7.38
N GLY A 208 -10.42 5.28 -7.22
CA GLY A 208 -11.16 4.66 -8.32
C GLY A 208 -12.10 5.65 -9.00
N ALA A 209 -12.86 6.43 -8.23
CA ALA A 209 -13.73 7.49 -8.76
C ALA A 209 -12.94 8.59 -9.48
N LEU A 210 -11.78 9.00 -8.96
CA LEU A 210 -10.90 9.97 -9.62
C LEU A 210 -10.34 9.45 -10.94
N THR A 211 -9.93 8.18 -10.97
CA THR A 211 -9.43 7.53 -12.20
C THR A 211 -10.55 7.45 -13.23
N LEU A 212 -11.74 6.97 -12.84
CA LEU A 212 -12.91 6.87 -13.70
C LEU A 212 -13.34 8.25 -14.23
N ALA A 213 -13.37 9.28 -13.39
CA ALA A 213 -13.70 10.64 -13.79
C ALA A 213 -12.72 11.17 -14.85
N ALA A 214 -11.42 10.89 -14.69
CA ALA A 214 -10.39 11.28 -15.66
C ALA A 214 -10.43 10.48 -16.96
N GLU A 215 -10.93 9.23 -16.94
CA GLU A 215 -11.22 8.44 -18.14
C GLU A 215 -12.46 8.95 -18.87
N MET A 216 -13.47 9.43 -18.12
CA MET A 216 -14.70 9.97 -18.68
C MET A 216 -14.54 11.40 -19.22
N LEU A 217 -13.63 12.21 -18.66
CA LEU A 217 -13.41 13.60 -19.08
C LEU A 217 -13.15 13.74 -20.59
N PRO A 218 -12.21 12.98 -21.20
CA PRO A 218 -11.99 13.02 -22.63
C PRO A 218 -13.24 12.66 -23.43
N ASN A 219 -14.05 11.71 -22.97
CA ASN A 219 -15.26 11.29 -23.69
C ASN A 219 -16.41 12.32 -23.57
N LEU A 220 -16.40 13.15 -22.52
CA LEU A 220 -17.36 14.24 -22.33
C LEU A 220 -17.00 15.48 -23.14
N PHE A 221 -15.70 15.78 -23.29
CA PHE A 221 -15.20 16.95 -24.02
C PHE A 221 -14.83 16.68 -25.48
N LEU A 222 -14.51 15.42 -25.83
CA LEU A 222 -14.11 14.99 -27.15
C LEU A 222 -15.15 14.00 -27.65
N ARG A 223 -16.14 14.51 -28.41
CA ARG A 223 -17.14 13.67 -29.09
C ARG A 223 -16.52 12.80 -30.20
N ASP A 224 -15.31 13.13 -30.62
CA ASP A 224 -14.60 12.45 -31.70
C ASP A 224 -13.53 11.51 -31.12
N PRO A 225 -13.66 10.18 -31.31
CA PRO A 225 -12.71 9.19 -30.79
C PRO A 225 -11.30 9.32 -31.38
N GLU A 226 -11.13 9.99 -32.53
CA GLU A 226 -9.84 10.25 -33.18
C GLU A 226 -9.21 11.59 -32.77
N SER A 227 -9.82 12.30 -31.83
CA SER A 227 -9.36 13.64 -31.47
C SER A 227 -7.92 13.62 -30.89
N PRO A 228 -7.00 14.45 -31.42
CA PRO A 228 -5.61 14.51 -30.94
C PRO A 228 -5.51 14.97 -29.48
N TRP A 229 -6.56 15.60 -28.95
CA TRP A 229 -6.69 15.96 -27.54
C TRP A 229 -6.64 14.75 -26.60
N ARG A 230 -6.98 13.54 -27.04
CA ARG A 230 -6.82 12.31 -26.23
C ARG A 230 -5.35 12.08 -25.84
N LEU A 231 -4.41 12.41 -26.71
CA LEU A 231 -2.98 12.32 -26.41
C LEU A 231 -2.54 13.33 -25.34
N VAL A 232 -3.22 14.47 -25.24
CA VAL A 232 -2.97 15.48 -24.20
C VAL A 232 -3.46 15.03 -22.82
N PHE A 233 -4.50 14.19 -22.76
CA PHE A 233 -5.02 13.62 -21.50
C PHE A 233 -4.27 12.37 -21.03
N LEU A 234 -3.51 11.70 -21.91
CA LEU A 234 -2.77 10.49 -21.57
C LEU A 234 -1.78 10.68 -20.39
N PRO A 235 -0.99 11.77 -20.30
CA PRO A 235 -0.14 12.01 -19.14
C PRO A 235 -0.92 12.14 -17.83
N VAL A 236 -2.11 12.75 -17.86
CA VAL A 236 -2.98 12.90 -16.68
C VAL A 236 -3.52 11.53 -16.25
N GLN A 237 -3.93 10.70 -17.19
CA GLN A 237 -4.37 9.33 -16.91
C GLN A 237 -3.26 8.46 -16.34
N LEU A 238 -2.05 8.53 -16.91
CA LEU A 238 -0.88 7.83 -16.41
C LEU A 238 -0.51 8.29 -14.99
N PHE A 239 -0.56 9.61 -14.75
CA PHE A 239 -0.31 10.18 -13.43
C PHE A 239 -1.33 9.69 -12.39
N LEU A 240 -2.63 9.75 -12.71
CA LEU A 240 -3.70 9.31 -11.80
C LEU A 240 -3.66 7.80 -11.57
N SER A 241 -3.33 7.02 -12.59
CA SER A 241 -3.15 5.57 -12.47
C SER A 241 -1.98 5.24 -11.54
N LEU A 242 -0.84 5.93 -11.71
CA LEU A 242 0.32 5.77 -10.83
C LEU A 242 -0.02 6.21 -9.40
N PHE A 243 -0.70 7.34 -9.25
CA PHE A 243 -1.16 7.84 -7.95
C PHE A 243 -2.06 6.84 -7.23
N ASN A 244 -3.07 6.31 -7.93
CA ASN A 244 -3.98 5.30 -7.39
C ASN A 244 -3.21 4.03 -6.99
N HIS A 245 -2.34 3.53 -7.87
CA HIS A 245 -1.54 2.35 -7.60
C HIS A 245 -0.63 2.52 -6.38
N VAL A 246 0.15 3.59 -6.32
CA VAL A 246 1.03 3.87 -5.17
C VAL A 246 0.20 4.01 -3.90
N THR A 247 -0.89 4.78 -3.94
CA THR A 247 -1.70 5.03 -2.74
C THR A 247 -2.37 3.75 -2.22
N SER A 248 -2.82 2.88 -3.12
CA SER A 248 -3.37 1.56 -2.74
C SER A 248 -2.37 0.68 -1.98
N GLN A 249 -1.08 0.85 -2.26
CA GLN A 249 0.01 0.13 -1.57
C GLN A 249 0.47 0.85 -0.29
N THR A 250 0.52 2.18 -0.30
CA THR A 250 0.97 2.95 0.87
C THR A 250 -0.06 2.96 1.99
N VAL A 251 -1.36 2.85 1.72
CA VAL A 251 -2.39 2.82 2.78
C VAL A 251 -2.22 1.64 3.75
N PRO A 252 -2.13 0.38 3.29
CA PRO A 252 -1.79 -0.75 4.16
C PRO A 252 -0.42 -0.59 4.84
N ALA A 253 0.56 0.02 4.17
CA ALA A 253 1.90 0.24 4.69
C ALA A 253 1.93 1.24 5.86
N VAL A 254 1.24 2.37 5.72
CA VAL A 254 1.09 3.36 6.80
C VAL A 254 0.28 2.75 7.94
N ALA A 255 -0.78 2.00 7.65
CA ALA A 255 -1.54 1.30 8.67
C ALA A 255 -0.67 0.29 9.43
N TYR A 256 0.15 -0.47 8.72
CA TYR A 256 1.12 -1.40 9.31
C TYR A 256 2.08 -0.68 10.26
N ARG A 257 2.65 0.45 9.82
CA ARG A 257 3.56 1.29 10.61
C ARG A 257 2.91 1.75 11.92
N ILE A 258 1.71 2.34 11.83
CA ILE A 258 0.96 2.85 12.99
C ILE A 258 0.61 1.72 13.96
N LEU A 259 0.12 0.59 13.45
CA LEU A 259 -0.30 -0.53 14.29
C LEU A 259 0.89 -1.23 14.96
N SER A 260 2.03 -1.29 14.27
CA SER A 260 3.29 -1.83 14.80
C SER A 260 3.99 -0.88 15.79
N GLY A 261 3.53 0.36 15.92
CA GLY A 261 4.16 1.37 16.78
C GLY A 261 5.50 1.87 16.25
N LEU A 262 5.77 1.72 14.94
CA LEU A 262 7.00 2.20 14.33
C LEU A 262 7.00 3.74 14.28
N PRO A 263 8.17 4.38 14.48
CA PRO A 263 8.27 5.84 14.52
C PRO A 263 7.83 6.47 13.21
N ASP A 264 7.48 7.76 13.26
CA ASP A 264 7.18 8.51 12.06
C ASP A 264 8.46 8.82 11.28
N PRO A 265 8.57 8.39 10.01
CA PRO A 265 9.73 8.73 9.19
C PRO A 265 9.87 10.23 8.93
N ALA A 266 8.78 11.00 9.10
CA ALA A 266 8.80 12.46 8.99
C ALA A 266 8.97 13.18 10.35
N ALA A 267 9.04 12.45 11.47
CA ALA A 267 9.31 13.09 12.75
C ALA A 267 10.78 13.55 12.80
N PRO A 268 11.07 14.77 13.31
CA PRO A 268 12.44 15.17 13.59
C PRO A 268 13.06 14.13 14.53
N GLU A 269 14.29 13.70 14.23
CA GLU A 269 15.06 12.85 15.13
C GLU A 269 15.03 13.50 16.50
N ARG A 270 14.36 12.86 17.46
CA ARG A 270 14.46 13.31 18.84
C ARG A 270 15.95 13.27 19.15
N PRO A 271 16.55 14.38 19.64
CA PRO A 271 17.95 14.35 20.02
C PRO A 271 18.12 13.16 20.96
N ALA A 272 19.06 12.29 20.61
CA ALA A 272 19.29 11.05 21.34
C ALA A 272 19.45 11.40 22.82
N GLY A 273 18.41 11.11 23.61
CA GLY A 273 18.55 11.15 25.05
C GLY A 273 19.61 10.13 25.39
N HIS A 274 20.72 10.59 25.97
CA HIS A 274 21.77 9.72 26.49
C HIS A 274 21.12 8.61 27.35
N PRO A 275 21.50 7.33 27.17
CA PRO A 275 21.01 6.27 28.03
C PRO A 275 21.61 6.51 29.43
N GLY A 276 20.82 7.07 30.35
CA GLY A 276 21.33 7.38 31.68
C GLY A 276 20.46 8.21 32.64
N GLN A 277 19.17 8.45 32.37
CA GLN A 277 18.27 8.99 33.39
C GLN A 277 16.95 8.21 33.43
N GLU A 278 16.97 7.07 34.12
CA GLU A 278 15.81 6.65 34.89
C GLU A 278 15.55 7.71 35.95
N GLN A 279 14.57 8.58 35.71
CA GLN A 279 13.99 9.38 36.78
C GLN A 279 12.96 8.49 37.48
N ALA A 280 13.38 7.90 38.60
CA ALA A 280 12.53 7.06 39.45
C ALA A 280 11.28 7.85 39.93
N PRO A 281 10.11 7.20 40.02
CA PRO A 281 8.89 7.84 40.47
C PRO A 281 8.79 7.82 42.01
N GLY A 282 8.71 9.00 42.62
CA GLY A 282 8.40 9.20 44.05
C GLY A 282 8.98 10.53 44.52
N ALA A 283 8.36 11.36 45.35
CA ALA A 283 7.17 11.23 46.16
C ALA A 283 6.68 12.65 46.56
N GLY A 284 5.37 12.79 46.77
CA GLY A 284 4.72 13.65 47.78
C GLY A 284 5.05 15.16 47.88
N PRO A 285 4.05 16.06 47.83
CA PRO A 285 4.23 17.46 48.19
C PRO A 285 4.09 17.65 49.72
N ARG A 286 5.02 18.40 50.33
CA ARG A 286 4.85 19.35 51.48
C ARG A 286 6.18 19.52 52.25
N PRO A 287 6.33 20.55 53.10
CA PRO A 287 5.96 21.96 52.97
C PRO A 287 7.14 22.90 53.30
N ARG A 288 6.96 24.21 53.07
CA ARG A 288 7.84 25.31 53.50
C ARG A 288 8.19 25.21 55.00
N ALA A 289 9.47 25.43 55.32
CA ALA A 289 9.94 25.89 56.62
C ALA A 289 10.94 27.04 56.39
N ASP A 290 10.87 28.02 57.27
CA ASP A 290 11.40 29.37 57.15
C ASP A 290 12.93 29.49 57.28
N ALA A 291 13.46 30.62 56.79
CA ALA A 291 14.85 31.12 56.90
C ALA A 291 15.26 31.45 58.37
N PRO A 292 16.50 31.91 58.74
CA PRO A 292 17.55 32.52 57.90
C PRO A 292 19.05 32.29 58.26
N GLY A 293 19.92 32.64 57.31
CA GLY A 293 21.17 33.40 57.52
C GLY A 293 22.46 32.69 57.97
N GLN A 294 23.46 32.65 57.09
CA GLN A 294 24.84 33.08 57.43
C GLN A 294 25.68 33.26 56.16
N GLY A 295 26.32 34.41 56.03
CA GLY A 295 27.23 34.74 54.94
C GLY A 295 28.68 34.33 55.24
N ASP A 296 29.47 34.20 54.17
CA ASP A 296 30.88 34.59 54.02
C ASP A 296 31.33 34.04 52.64
N ALA A 297 31.49 34.90 51.63
CA ALA A 297 32.71 35.65 51.30
C ALA A 297 33.85 34.75 50.78
N GLY A 298 34.15 34.86 49.47
CA GLY A 298 35.40 34.37 48.88
C GLY A 298 35.36 34.21 47.35
N PRO A 299 36.28 34.82 46.57
CA PRO A 299 35.98 35.26 45.20
C PRO A 299 36.44 34.31 44.08
N ALA A 300 35.88 34.55 42.90
CA ALA A 300 36.33 34.02 41.61
C ALA A 300 37.64 34.69 41.15
N PRO A 301 38.56 33.95 40.50
CA PRO A 301 39.58 34.54 39.66
C PRO A 301 39.26 34.41 38.17
N GLU A 302 39.91 35.32 37.45
CA GLU A 302 39.67 35.78 36.11
C GLU A 302 40.02 34.80 34.99
N ARG A 303 39.49 35.16 33.82
CA ARG A 303 39.88 34.74 32.48
C ARG A 303 41.39 34.92 32.27
N GLY A 304 42.04 33.91 31.69
CA GLY A 304 43.37 34.01 31.11
C GLY A 304 43.40 33.30 29.75
N ASN A 305 43.58 34.09 28.70
CA ASN A 305 43.62 33.72 27.29
C ASN A 305 45.11 33.60 26.87
N SER A 306 45.53 32.52 26.22
CA SER A 306 46.72 32.47 25.34
C SER A 306 46.66 31.17 24.51
N SER A 307 46.51 31.28 23.18
CA SER A 307 47.60 31.11 22.18
C SER A 307 48.09 29.65 22.13
N ARG A 308 47.69 28.79 21.20
CA ARG A 308 48.03 28.74 19.75
C ARG A 308 49.54 28.85 19.52
N GLU A 309 50.20 27.71 19.34
CA GLU A 309 51.39 27.52 18.50
C GLU A 309 51.48 26.03 18.11
N ASP A 310 52.13 25.81 16.97
CA ASP A 310 52.09 24.68 16.03
C ASP A 310 52.52 23.29 16.54
#